data_AF-A0A4Y7L4U8-F1
#
_entry.id   AF-A0A4Y7L4U8-F1
#
_cell.length_a   1.000
_cell.length_b   1.000
_cell.length_c   1.000
_cell.angle_alpha   90.00
_cell.angle_beta   90.00
_cell.angle_gamma   90.00
#
_symmetry.space_group_name_H-M   'P 1'
#
loop_
_entity.id
_entity.type
_entity.pdbx_description
1 polymer ?
#
loop_
_entity_poly.entity_id
_entity_poly.type
_entity_poly.pdbx_seq_one_letter_code
_entity_poly.pdbx_strand_id
1 'polypeptide(L)'
;MSEAILNGVTVQAFVEDEEAFKKCINEYFKDLDVNGDGVLSRSELRKGFDSLLAVGNDAGNTKQEMSSLYDIVFEKFDSDHSGTVDLEEFRSEMKEIMLAVARGIGNSPIQVALGNDSFLMKAVQHEASKTQ
;
A
#
# COMPACT_ATOMS: atom_id res chain seq x y z
N MET A 1 15.76 2.30 3.05
CA MET A 1 15.22 1.13 3.77
C MET A 1 15.64 1.26 5.20
N SER A 2 14.70 1.11 6.12
CA SER A 2 14.90 1.20 7.57
C SER A 2 14.34 -0.05 8.23
N GLU A 3 15.04 -0.55 9.24
CA GLU A 3 14.55 -1.67 10.04
C GLU A 3 13.49 -1.17 11.03
N ALA A 4 12.36 -1.85 11.06
CA ALA A 4 11.25 -1.54 11.93
C ALA A 4 10.68 -2.81 12.54
N ILE A 5 10.17 -2.69 13.77
CA ILE A 5 9.38 -3.74 14.40
C ILE A 5 7.93 -3.53 13.97
N LEU A 6 7.35 -4.55 13.36
CA LEU A 6 5.97 -4.55 12.89
C LEU A 6 5.23 -5.74 13.49
N ASN A 7 3.98 -5.55 13.86
CA ASN A 7 3.07 -6.63 14.20
C ASN A 7 1.67 -6.35 13.63
N GLY A 8 0.80 -7.35 13.64
CA GLY A 8 -0.55 -7.23 13.10
C GLY A 8 -1.43 -6.22 13.86
N VAL A 9 -1.14 -5.96 15.13
CA VAL A 9 -1.86 -4.96 15.94
C VAL A 9 -1.48 -3.55 15.51
N THR A 10 -0.20 -3.28 15.25
CA THR A 10 0.31 -2.00 14.73
C THR A 10 -0.35 -1.64 13.40
N VAL A 11 -0.42 -2.59 12.48
CA VAL A 11 -1.04 -2.40 11.17
C VAL A 11 -2.55 -2.18 11.31
N GLN A 12 -3.23 -2.99 12.14
CA GLN A 12 -4.66 -2.81 12.42
C GLN A 12 -4.96 -1.44 13.04
N ALA A 13 -4.20 -1.02 14.06
CA ALA A 13 -4.38 0.25 14.74
C ALA A 13 -4.18 1.46 13.81
N PHE A 14 -3.29 1.34 12.82
CA PHE A 14 -3.12 2.35 11.78
C PHE A 14 -4.32 2.40 10.83
N VAL A 15 -4.82 1.24 10.40
CA VAL A 15 -5.98 1.14 9.50
C VAL A 15 -7.29 1.58 10.18
N GLU A 16 -7.42 1.33 11.48
CA GLU A 16 -8.53 1.78 12.32
C GLU A 16 -8.50 3.29 12.54
N ASP A 17 -7.31 3.91 12.53
CA ASP A 17 -7.16 5.36 12.56
C ASP A 17 -7.52 5.96 11.18
N GLU A 18 -8.81 6.13 10.93
CA GLU A 18 -9.31 6.58 9.65
C GLU A 18 -8.71 7.92 9.20
N GLU A 19 -8.38 8.82 10.13
CA GLU A 19 -7.79 10.12 9.79
C GLU A 19 -6.36 9.97 9.29
N ALA A 20 -5.50 9.27 10.04
CA ALA A 20 -4.13 9.00 9.62
C ALA A 20 -4.08 8.15 8.34
N PHE A 21 -4.93 7.12 8.27
CA PHE A 21 -5.04 6.25 7.10
C PHE A 21 -5.52 7.01 5.86
N LYS A 22 -6.63 7.77 5.95
CA LYS A 22 -7.13 8.60 4.83
C LYS A 22 -6.06 9.57 4.36
N LYS A 23 -5.39 10.26 5.29
CA LYS A 23 -4.35 11.23 4.94
C LYS A 23 -3.18 10.55 4.22
N CYS A 24 -2.70 9.42 4.73
CA CYS A 24 -1.62 8.67 4.10
C CYS A 24 -1.99 8.18 2.70
N ILE A 25 -3.18 7.60 2.55
CA ILE A 25 -3.69 7.09 1.28
C ILE A 25 -3.88 8.23 0.26
N ASN A 26 -4.45 9.36 0.68
CA ASN A 26 -4.69 10.50 -0.21
C ASN A 26 -3.37 11.12 -0.70
N GLU A 27 -2.37 11.27 0.17
CA GLU A 27 -1.06 11.76 -0.24
C GLU A 27 -0.39 10.80 -1.23
N TYR A 28 -0.49 9.50 -0.99
CA TYR A 28 0.06 8.49 -1.90
C TYR A 28 -0.69 8.49 -3.23
N PHE A 29 -2.03 8.53 -3.20
CA PHE A 29 -2.86 8.60 -4.39
C PHE A 29 -2.49 9.81 -5.25
N LYS A 30 -2.30 10.98 -4.65
CA LYS A 30 -1.85 12.19 -5.35
C LYS A 30 -0.45 12.08 -5.95
N ASP A 31 0.45 11.33 -5.32
CA ASP A 31 1.77 11.08 -5.88
C ASP A 31 1.70 10.17 -7.12
N LEU A 32 0.71 9.28 -7.16
CA LEU A 32 0.45 8.40 -8.30
C LEU A 32 -0.35 9.07 -9.42
N ASP A 33 -1.30 9.94 -9.08
CA ASP A 33 -2.15 10.71 -9.98
C ASP A 33 -1.35 11.87 -10.62
N VAL A 34 -0.51 11.52 -11.60
CA VAL A 34 0.44 12.46 -12.20
C VAL A 34 -0.26 13.46 -13.12
N ASN A 35 -1.31 13.04 -13.80
CA ASN A 35 -2.16 13.90 -14.63
C ASN A 35 -3.14 14.73 -13.79
N GLY A 36 -3.41 14.37 -12.54
CA GLY A 36 -4.25 15.12 -11.61
C GLY A 36 -5.73 15.07 -11.98
N ASP A 37 -6.18 13.99 -12.63
CA ASP A 37 -7.58 13.83 -13.02
C ASP A 37 -8.45 13.20 -11.94
N GLY A 38 -7.85 12.86 -10.79
CA GLY A 38 -8.54 12.32 -9.62
C GLY A 38 -8.77 10.83 -9.68
N VAL A 39 -8.23 10.14 -10.69
CA VAL A 39 -8.30 8.69 -10.88
C VAL A 39 -6.94 8.13 -11.25
N LEU A 40 -6.67 6.86 -10.93
CA LEU A 40 -5.42 6.20 -11.32
C LEU A 40 -5.64 5.36 -12.57
N SER A 41 -4.94 5.73 -13.64
CA SER A 41 -4.86 4.90 -14.83
C SER A 41 -3.99 3.67 -14.58
N ARG A 42 -4.16 2.61 -15.38
CA ARG A 42 -3.29 1.41 -15.35
C ARG A 42 -1.80 1.74 -15.35
N SER A 43 -1.39 2.75 -16.12
CA SER A 43 0.00 3.20 -16.22
C SER A 43 0.51 3.87 -14.96
N GLU A 44 -0.34 4.62 -14.26
CA GLU A 44 -0.02 5.33 -13.03
C GLU A 44 0.03 4.38 -11.84
N LEU A 45 -0.99 3.52 -11.72
CA LEU A 45 -1.02 2.47 -10.71
C LEU A 45 0.20 1.56 -10.84
N ARG A 46 0.58 1.16 -12.06
CA ARG A 46 1.76 0.32 -12.32
C ARG A 46 3.06 0.97 -11.85
N LYS A 47 3.25 2.27 -12.09
CA LYS A 47 4.44 3.00 -11.58
C LYS A 47 4.42 3.07 -10.05
N GLY A 48 3.25 3.31 -9.46
CA GLY A 48 3.08 3.32 -8.01
C GLY A 48 3.36 1.98 -7.36
N PHE A 49 2.94 0.91 -8.01
CA PHE A 49 3.15 -0.45 -7.53
C PHE A 49 4.62 -0.88 -7.62
N ASP A 50 5.36 -0.43 -8.63
CA ASP A 50 6.82 -0.63 -8.72
C ASP A 50 7.54 0.03 -7.52
N SER A 51 7.10 1.24 -7.14
CA SER A 51 7.59 1.94 -5.95
C SER A 51 7.17 1.25 -4.64
N LEU A 52 5.95 0.70 -4.58
CA LEU A 52 5.37 0.07 -3.40
C LEU A 52 5.93 -1.34 -3.12
N LEU A 53 6.04 -2.18 -4.16
CA LEU A 53 6.57 -3.55 -4.10
C LEU A 53 8.09 -3.61 -4.16
N ALA A 54 8.80 -2.47 -4.11
CA ALA A 54 10.25 -2.43 -3.92
C ALA A 54 10.75 -3.17 -2.65
N VAL A 55 9.83 -3.69 -1.82
CA VAL A 55 10.07 -4.75 -0.81
C VAL A 55 10.51 -6.11 -1.41
N GLY A 56 10.50 -6.30 -2.73
CA GLY A 56 10.85 -7.60 -3.37
C GLY A 56 11.66 -7.52 -4.65
N ASN A 57 12.23 -6.36 -5.02
CA ASN A 57 12.92 -6.19 -6.31
C ASN A 57 14.33 -6.81 -6.39
N ASP A 58 14.69 -7.72 -5.48
CA ASP A 58 15.94 -8.48 -5.59
C ASP A 58 15.80 -9.69 -6.54
N ALA A 59 14.58 -10.04 -6.97
CA ALA A 59 14.37 -11.16 -7.87
C ALA A 59 14.12 -10.67 -9.31
N GLY A 60 15.06 -10.96 -10.21
CA GLY A 60 15.04 -10.65 -11.64
C GLY A 60 13.88 -11.29 -12.41
N ASN A 61 12.65 -10.88 -12.10
CA ASN A 61 11.46 -11.38 -12.73
C ASN A 61 11.20 -10.63 -14.04
N THR A 62 11.07 -11.40 -15.12
CA THR A 62 10.91 -10.91 -16.49
C THR A 62 9.70 -9.97 -16.57
N LYS A 63 9.85 -8.80 -17.21
CA LYS A 63 8.82 -7.75 -17.40
C LYS A 63 7.43 -8.25 -17.82
N GLN A 64 7.34 -9.43 -18.41
CA GLN A 64 6.11 -10.06 -18.89
C GLN A 64 5.26 -10.67 -17.75
N GLU A 65 5.87 -11.42 -16.82
CA GLU A 65 5.16 -12.04 -15.68
C GLU A 65 4.59 -10.95 -14.75
N MET A 66 5.37 -9.87 -14.55
CA MET A 66 4.94 -8.72 -13.77
C MET A 66 3.73 -8.01 -14.42
N SER A 67 3.65 -7.97 -15.75
CA SER A 67 2.52 -7.33 -16.43
C SER A 67 1.20 -8.03 -16.12
N SER A 68 1.19 -9.36 -16.11
CA SER A 68 -0.01 -10.13 -15.78
C SER A 68 -0.42 -9.98 -14.31
N LEU A 69 0.55 -9.89 -13.39
CA LEU A 69 0.26 -9.60 -11.98
C LEU A 69 -0.30 -8.19 -11.80
N TYR A 70 0.22 -7.19 -12.53
CA TYR A 70 -0.33 -5.83 -12.48
C TYR A 70 -1.75 -5.75 -13.02
N ASP A 71 -2.08 -6.47 -14.10
CA ASP A 71 -3.47 -6.51 -14.61
C ASP A 71 -4.41 -7.13 -13.58
N ILE A 72 -4.05 -8.27 -12.97
CA ILE A 72 -4.87 -8.91 -11.93
C ILE A 72 -5.05 -8.00 -10.72
N VAL A 73 -3.98 -7.32 -10.29
CA VAL A 73 -4.06 -6.35 -9.19
C VAL A 73 -4.93 -5.17 -9.59
N PHE A 74 -4.76 -4.61 -10.79
CA PHE A 74 -5.57 -3.49 -11.26
C PHE A 74 -7.06 -3.86 -11.30
N GLU A 75 -7.41 -5.01 -11.87
CA GLU A 75 -8.79 -5.53 -11.88
C GLU A 75 -9.35 -5.77 -10.49
N LYS A 76 -8.49 -5.98 -9.49
CA LYS A 76 -8.90 -6.09 -8.09
C LYS A 76 -9.33 -4.72 -7.55
N PHE A 77 -8.50 -3.71 -7.78
CA PHE A 77 -8.74 -2.34 -7.35
C PHE A 77 -9.93 -1.70 -8.07
N ASP A 78 -10.03 -1.88 -9.38
CA ASP A 78 -11.12 -1.39 -10.26
C ASP A 78 -12.35 -2.31 -10.10
N SER A 79 -13.07 -2.12 -9.00
CA SER A 79 -14.20 -2.94 -8.59
C SER A 79 -15.44 -2.65 -9.43
N ASP A 80 -15.57 -1.43 -9.95
CA ASP A 80 -16.67 -1.04 -10.83
C ASP A 80 -16.38 -1.31 -12.32
N HIS A 81 -15.15 -1.73 -12.64
CA HIS A 81 -14.67 -1.97 -14.00
C HIS A 81 -14.80 -0.74 -14.91
N SER A 82 -14.62 0.45 -14.33
CA SER A 82 -14.58 1.72 -15.07
C SER A 82 -13.35 1.82 -15.97
N GLY A 83 -12.32 1.01 -15.71
CA GLY A 83 -11.02 1.08 -16.38
C GLY A 83 -10.03 2.03 -15.71
N THR A 84 -10.43 2.62 -14.59
CA THR A 84 -9.67 3.56 -13.75
C THR A 84 -9.87 3.18 -12.28
N VAL A 85 -8.98 3.63 -11.39
CA VAL A 85 -9.15 3.40 -9.94
C VAL A 85 -9.37 4.73 -9.25
N ASP A 86 -10.56 4.95 -8.71
CA ASP A 86 -10.88 6.14 -7.94
C ASP A 86 -10.27 6.10 -6.52
N LEU A 87 -10.20 7.26 -5.86
CA LEU A 87 -9.65 7.38 -4.51
C LEU A 87 -10.37 6.46 -3.50
N GLU A 88 -11.69 6.28 -3.63
CA GLU A 88 -12.48 5.44 -2.73
C GLU A 88 -12.17 3.95 -2.91
N GLU A 89 -12.00 3.50 -4.15
CA GLU A 89 -11.61 2.14 -4.49
C GLU A 89 -10.19 1.86 -4.01
N PHE A 90 -9.24 2.75 -4.35
CA PHE A 90 -7.86 2.66 -3.90
C PHE A 90 -7.76 2.56 -2.37
N ARG A 91 -8.54 3.38 -1.66
CA ARG A 91 -8.58 3.36 -0.20
C ARG A 91 -9.15 2.07 0.36
N SER A 92 -10.23 1.57 -0.22
CA SER A 92 -10.91 0.35 0.26
C SER A 92 -10.03 -0.88 0.05
N GLU A 93 -9.41 -0.99 -1.12
CA GLU A 93 -8.53 -2.11 -1.45
C GLU A 93 -7.23 -2.07 -0.63
N MET A 94 -6.62 -0.89 -0.46
CA MET A 94 -5.45 -0.74 0.40
C MET A 94 -5.74 -1.08 1.86
N LYS A 95 -6.95 -0.75 2.33
CA LYS A 95 -7.41 -1.13 3.67
C LYS A 95 -7.49 -2.66 3.81
N GLU A 96 -8.08 -3.34 2.83
CA GLU A 96 -8.16 -4.80 2.83
C GLU A 96 -6.77 -5.45 2.80
N ILE A 97 -5.87 -4.97 1.94
CA ILE A 97 -4.50 -5.47 1.84
C ILE A 97 -3.74 -5.29 3.16
N MET A 98 -3.80 -4.12 3.79
CA MET A 98 -3.14 -3.91 5.08
C MET A 98 -3.70 -4.82 6.18
N LEU A 99 -5.02 -5.03 6.21
CA LEU A 99 -5.64 -5.98 7.15
C LEU A 99 -5.25 -7.43 6.85
N ALA A 100 -5.13 -7.81 5.58
CA ALA A 100 -4.66 -9.14 5.18
C ALA A 100 -3.20 -9.34 5.61
N VAL A 101 -2.33 -8.34 5.42
CA VAL A 101 -0.95 -8.35 5.92
C VAL A 101 -0.94 -8.48 7.44
N ALA A 102 -1.74 -7.70 8.15
CA ALA A 102 -1.85 -7.76 9.61
C ALA A 102 -2.24 -9.17 10.10
N ARG A 103 -3.19 -9.82 9.41
CA ARG A 103 -3.59 -11.21 9.69
C ARG A 103 -2.49 -12.21 9.34
N GLY A 104 -1.77 -11.98 8.24
CA GLY A 104 -0.70 -12.85 7.76
C GLY A 104 0.55 -12.84 8.66
N ILE A 105 0.96 -11.69 9.16
CA ILE A 105 2.10 -11.56 10.09
C ILE A 105 1.73 -11.94 11.53
N GLY A 106 0.45 -11.85 11.88
CA GLY A 106 -0.07 -12.17 13.21
C GLY A 106 0.36 -11.15 14.28
N ASN A 107 0.09 -11.47 15.55
CA ASN A 107 0.34 -10.54 16.67
C ASN A 107 1.78 -10.59 17.20
N SER A 108 2.63 -11.43 16.64
CA SER A 108 4.03 -11.53 17.05
C SER A 108 4.84 -10.40 16.41
N PRO A 109 5.65 -9.67 17.19
CA PRO A 109 6.54 -8.66 16.63
C PRO A 109 7.58 -9.31 15.72
N ILE A 110 7.66 -8.82 14.49
CA ILE A 110 8.66 -9.21 13.50
C ILE A 110 9.51 -8.00 13.14
N GLN A 111 10.80 -8.23 12.92
CA GLN A 111 11.71 -7.22 12.38
C GLN A 111 11.66 -7.29 10.86
N VAL A 112 11.36 -6.16 10.24
CA VAL A 112 11.21 -6.04 8.78
C VAL A 112 11.99 -4.84 8.27
N ALA A 113 12.62 -5.00 7.11
CA ALA A 113 13.22 -3.88 6.39
C ALA A 113 12.15 -3.23 5.51
N LEU A 114 11.80 -1.99 5.81
CA LEU A 114 10.75 -1.25 5.12
C LEU A 114 11.34 -0.06 4.34
N GLY A 115 10.72 0.28 3.22
CA GLY A 115 10.98 1.56 2.55
C GLY A 115 10.58 2.72 3.45
N ASN A 116 11.35 3.81 3.43
CA ASN A 116 11.15 4.97 4.32
C ASN A 116 9.75 5.61 4.16
N ASP A 117 9.18 5.51 2.97
CA ASP A 117 7.85 6.04 2.63
C ASP A 117 6.81 4.92 2.38
N SER A 118 7.09 3.68 2.80
CA SER A 118 6.14 2.58 2.67
C SER A 118 4.95 2.73 3.64
N PHE A 119 3.78 2.22 3.24
CA PHE A 119 2.57 2.22 4.09
C PHE A 119 2.80 1.53 5.45
N LEU A 120 3.55 0.43 5.46
CA LEU A 120 3.87 -0.27 6.71
C LEU A 120 4.79 0.56 7.62
N MET A 121 5.70 1.35 7.04
CA MET A 121 6.53 2.27 7.81
C MET A 121 5.68 3.40 8.44
N LYS A 122 4.68 3.91 7.72
CA LYS A 122 3.72 4.88 8.26
C LYS A 122 2.92 4.30 9.42
N ALA A 123 2.54 3.03 9.35
CA ALA A 123 1.87 2.34 10.45
C ALA A 123 2.73 2.28 11.73
N VAL A 124 4.03 1.95 11.58
CA VAL A 124 4.99 1.93 12.70
C VAL A 124 5.20 3.33 13.27
N GLN A 125 5.37 4.35 12.42
CA GLN A 125 5.53 5.74 12.84
C GLN A 125 4.29 6.25 13.59
N HIS A 126 3.10 5.87 13.14
CA HIS A 126 1.83 6.23 13.77
C HIS A 126 1.71 5.61 15.18
N GLU A 127 2.06 4.33 15.35
CA GLU A 127 2.10 3.69 16.67
C GLU A 127 3.13 4.35 17.60
N ALA A 128 4.34 4.63 17.09
CA ALA A 128 5.37 5.34 17.85
C ALA A 128 4.91 6.73 18.31
N SER A 129 4.13 7.43 17.49
CA SER A 129 3.57 8.76 17.81
C SER A 129 2.45 8.71 18.86
N LYS A 130 1.73 7.58 18.96
CA LYS A 130 0.69 7.36 19.99
C LYS A 130 1.24 6.96 21.36
N THR A 131 2.48 6.46 21.41
CA THR A 131 3.11 5.95 22.65
C THR A 131 3.95 7.02 23.36
N GLN A 132 3.90 8.27 22.90
CA GLN A 132 4.68 9.41 23.41
C GLN A 132 3.84 10.37 24.25
#